data_AF-A0A928B7V3-F1
#
_entry.id   AF-A0A928B7V3-F1
#
_cell.length_a   1.000
_cell.length_b   1.000
_cell.length_c   1.000
_cell.angle_alpha   90.00
_cell.angle_beta   90.00
_cell.angle_gamma   90.00
#
_symmetry.space_group_name_H-M   'P 1'
#
loop_
_entity.id
_entity.type
_entity.pdbx_description
1 polymer ?
#
loop_
_entity_poly.entity_id
_entity_poly.type
_entity_poly.pdbx_seq_one_letter_code
_entity_poly.pdbx_strand_id
1 'polypeptide(L)'
;MNKQLQEIGIIPITTSIIESLYPELKSADKKVVWLEKNGYIIRLKRGLYVVNPEYSGKMLSSELIANHLYAPSYISMSTALRYYGLIPEAVYTHQSMTV
;
A
#
# COMPACT_ATOMS: atom_id res chain seq x y z
N MET A 1 5.93 -8.54 -16.83
CA MET A 1 4.85 -8.19 -15.89
C MET A 1 5.25 -8.43 -14.44
N ASN A 2 5.68 -9.64 -14.06
CA ASN A 2 6.07 -9.92 -12.66
C ASN A 2 7.21 -9.05 -12.11
N LYS A 3 8.23 -8.72 -12.92
CA LYS A 3 9.38 -7.92 -12.46
C LYS A 3 9.00 -6.52 -12.00
N GLN A 4 8.09 -5.84 -12.72
CA GLN A 4 7.62 -4.49 -12.36
C GLN A 4 6.76 -4.50 -11.08
N LEU A 5 5.94 -5.53 -10.86
CA LEU A 5 5.15 -5.68 -9.64
C LEU A 5 6.05 -5.94 -8.41
N GLN A 6 7.12 -6.72 -8.58
CA GLN A 6 8.12 -6.95 -7.55
C GLN A 6 8.90 -5.67 -7.18
N GLU A 7 9.19 -4.81 -8.16
CA GLU A 7 9.86 -3.53 -7.95
C GLU A 7 9.02 -2.56 -7.12
N ILE A 8 7.70 -2.48 -7.36
CA ILE A 8 6.78 -1.67 -6.54
C ILE A 8 6.75 -2.17 -5.09
N GLY A 9 6.77 -3.50 -4.90
CA GLY A 9 6.81 -4.09 -3.57
C GLY A 9 5.52 -3.84 -2.78
N ILE A 10 5.63 -3.11 -1.67
CA ILE A 10 4.54 -2.90 -0.69
C ILE A 10 3.95 -1.50 -0.72
N ILE A 11 4.45 -0.64 -1.60
CA ILE A 11 4.08 0.78 -1.62
C ILE A 11 2.68 0.93 -2.24
N PRO A 12 1.73 1.60 -1.56
CA PRO A 12 0.46 1.97 -2.18
C PRO A 12 0.67 2.87 -3.39
N ILE A 13 0.08 2.50 -4.53
CA ILE A 13 0.20 3.20 -5.81
C ILE A 13 -1.15 3.69 -6.32
N THR A 14 -1.12 4.84 -6.99
CA THR A 14 -2.29 5.41 -7.64
C THR A 14 -2.52 4.81 -9.02
N THR A 15 -3.72 5.00 -9.57
CA THR A 15 -4.03 4.63 -10.97
C THR A 15 -3.02 5.24 -11.96
N SER A 16 -2.63 6.50 -11.76
CA SER A 16 -1.67 7.21 -12.62
C SER A 16 -0.26 6.57 -12.65
N ILE A 17 0.20 6.01 -11.52
CA ILE A 17 1.47 5.27 -11.48
C ILE A 17 1.34 3.96 -12.26
N ILE A 18 0.21 3.25 -12.11
CA ILE A 18 -0.06 2.02 -12.88
C ILE A 18 -0.10 2.31 -14.39
N GLU A 19 -0.65 3.45 -14.79
CA GLU A 19 -0.66 3.88 -16.19
C GLU A 19 0.75 4.12 -16.73
N SER A 20 1.56 4.87 -15.97
CA SER A 20 2.94 5.20 -16.35
C SER A 20 3.84 3.97 -16.47
N LEU A 21 3.65 2.96 -15.61
CA LEU A 21 4.44 1.73 -15.64
C LEU A 21 4.16 0.83 -16.86
N TYR A 22 3.06 1.06 -17.57
CA TYR A 22 2.62 0.19 -18.66
C TYR A 22 2.06 1.00 -19.85
N PRO A 23 2.92 1.80 -20.51
CA PRO A 23 2.51 2.73 -21.57
C PRO A 23 1.96 2.03 -22.81
N GLU A 24 2.34 0.78 -23.04
CA GLU A 24 1.96 -0.03 -24.21
C GLU A 24 0.45 -0.36 -24.29
N LEU A 25 -0.29 -0.16 -23.18
CA LEU A 25 -1.69 -0.58 -23.05
C LEU A 25 -2.64 0.62 -23.14
N LYS A 26 -3.32 0.74 -24.28
CA LYS A 26 -4.18 1.88 -24.70
C LYS A 26 -5.34 2.28 -23.76
N SER A 27 -5.64 1.53 -22.70
CA SER A 27 -6.77 1.82 -21.81
C SER A 27 -6.43 1.56 -20.34
N ALA A 28 -6.12 2.64 -19.64
CA ALA A 28 -5.78 2.70 -18.22
C ALA A 28 -6.80 2.01 -17.29
N ASP A 29 -8.06 2.44 -17.33
CA ASP A 29 -9.10 1.94 -16.43
C ASP A 29 -9.35 0.45 -16.59
N LYS A 30 -9.40 -0.01 -17.85
CA LYS A 30 -9.57 -1.43 -18.18
C LYS A 30 -8.42 -2.26 -17.64
N LYS A 31 -7.20 -1.72 -17.62
CA LYS A 31 -6.02 -2.39 -17.12
C LYS A 31 -6.02 -2.50 -15.59
N VAL A 32 -6.36 -1.44 -14.87
CA VAL A 32 -6.46 -1.51 -13.40
C VAL A 32 -7.53 -2.52 -12.99
N VAL A 33 -8.68 -2.50 -13.65
CA VAL A 33 -9.75 -3.48 -13.44
C VAL A 33 -9.27 -4.90 -13.75
N TRP A 34 -8.47 -5.11 -14.80
CA TRP A 34 -7.91 -6.42 -15.12
C TRP A 34 -6.91 -6.88 -14.05
N LEU A 35 -5.99 -6.02 -13.61
CA LEU A 35 -5.01 -6.36 -12.57
C LEU A 35 -5.70 -6.70 -11.24
N GLU A 36 -6.72 -5.93 -10.86
CA GLU A 36 -7.54 -6.16 -9.67
C GLU A 36 -8.32 -7.47 -9.77
N LYS A 37 -9.01 -7.71 -10.90
CA LYS A 37 -9.79 -8.95 -11.10
C LYS A 37 -8.94 -10.22 -11.10
N ASN A 38 -7.70 -10.14 -11.56
CA ASN A 38 -6.77 -11.28 -11.53
C ASN A 38 -5.99 -11.38 -10.21
N GLY A 39 -6.23 -10.48 -9.24
CA GLY A 39 -5.61 -10.53 -7.92
C GLY A 39 -4.15 -10.07 -7.86
N TYR A 40 -3.60 -9.49 -8.92
CA TYR A 40 -2.22 -8.96 -8.92
C TYR A 40 -2.07 -7.73 -8.02
N ILE A 41 -3.13 -6.95 -7.90
CA ILE A 41 -3.22 -5.79 -7.01
C ILE A 41 -4.47 -5.91 -6.13
N ILE A 42 -4.38 -5.34 -4.94
CA ILE A 42 -5.46 -5.26 -3.97
C ILE A 42 -5.86 -3.80 -3.85
N ARG A 43 -7.17 -3.52 -3.93
CA ARG A 43 -7.69 -2.17 -3.76
C ARG A 43 -7.75 -1.79 -2.29
N LEU A 44 -7.14 -0.65 -1.95
CA LEU A 44 -7.21 -0.05 -0.62
C LEU A 44 -8.35 0.98 -0.52
N LYS A 45 -8.46 1.85 -1.53
CA LYS A 45 -9.60 2.76 -1.75
C LYS A 45 -9.76 3.05 -3.24
N ARG A 46 -10.79 3.79 -3.64
CA ARG A 46 -10.96 4.19 -5.05
C ARG A 46 -9.71 4.95 -5.54
N GLY A 47 -9.03 4.39 -6.52
CA GLY A 47 -7.83 4.99 -7.12
C GLY A 47 -6.52 4.73 -6.37
N LEU A 48 -6.53 3.91 -5.31
CA LEU A 48 -5.33 3.53 -4.56
C LEU A 48 -5.29 2.02 -4.37
N TYR A 49 -4.18 1.41 -4.76
CA TYR A 49 -3.99 -0.04 -4.79
C TYR A 49 -2.62 -0.39 -4.21
N VAL A 50 -2.44 -1.64 -3.80
CA VAL A 50 -1.13 -2.20 -3.42
C VAL A 50 -0.92 -3.50 -4.17
N VAL A 51 0.33 -3.87 -4.45
CA VAL A 51 0.62 -5.17 -5.05
C VAL A 51 0.31 -6.28 -4.05
N ASN A 52 -0.34 -7.35 -4.52
CA ASN A 52 -0.63 -8.49 -3.67
C ASN A 52 0.69 -9.16 -3.22
N PRO A 53 0.88 -9.44 -1.91
CA PRO A 53 2.07 -10.09 -1.35
C PRO A 53 2.51 -11.36 -2.07
N GLU A 54 1.58 -12.14 -2.61
CA GLU A 54 1.89 -13.34 -3.39
C GLU A 54 2.75 -13.04 -4.63
N TYR A 55 2.61 -11.84 -5.20
CA TYR A 55 3.36 -11.41 -6.37
C TYR A 55 4.54 -10.49 -6.02
N SER A 56 4.41 -9.66 -4.98
CA SER A 56 5.50 -8.77 -4.55
C SER A 56 6.59 -9.49 -3.76
N GLY A 57 6.26 -10.64 -3.14
CA GLY A 57 7.15 -11.37 -2.24
C GLY A 57 7.43 -10.63 -0.92
N LYS A 58 6.67 -9.57 -0.61
CA LYS A 58 6.88 -8.72 0.56
C LYS A 58 5.57 -8.58 1.35
N MET A 59 5.68 -8.66 2.68
CA MET A 59 4.55 -8.51 3.59
C MET A 59 4.06 -7.05 3.61
N LEU A 60 2.75 -6.84 3.59
CA LEU A 60 2.17 -5.49 3.66
C LEU A 60 2.50 -4.81 4.99
N SER A 61 2.72 -3.50 4.94
CA SER A 61 2.87 -2.65 6.12
C SER A 61 1.58 -1.86 6.34
N SER A 62 0.91 -2.11 7.46
CA SER A 62 -0.26 -1.34 7.90
C SER A 62 0.09 0.14 8.06
N GLU A 63 1.31 0.42 8.49
CA GLU A 63 1.87 1.74 8.72
C GLU A 63 1.98 2.54 7.42
N LEU A 64 2.56 1.94 6.39
CA LEU A 64 2.70 2.56 5.08
C LEU A 64 1.35 2.77 4.41
N ILE A 65 0.44 1.80 4.55
CA ILE A 65 -0.93 1.88 4.03
C ILE A 65 -1.70 3.02 4.71
N ALA A 66 -1.65 3.13 6.04
CA ALA A 66 -2.32 4.19 6.78
C ALA A 66 -1.85 5.59 6.34
N ASN A 67 -0.54 5.77 6.15
CA ASN A 67 0.06 7.00 5.66
C ASN A 67 -0.50 7.43 4.29
N HIS A 68 -0.64 6.50 3.34
CA HIS A 68 -1.18 6.79 2.01
C HIS A 68 -2.71 6.94 1.97
N LEU A 69 -3.41 6.33 2.92
CA LEU A 69 -4.87 6.49 3.03
C LEU A 69 -5.24 7.90 3.52
N TYR A 70 -4.50 8.43 4.50
CA TYR A 70 -4.81 9.68 5.22
C TYR A 70 -3.63 10.65 5.30
N ALA A 71 -2.90 10.89 4.20
CA ALA A 71 -1.76 11.80 4.20
C ALA A 71 -2.15 13.22 4.67
N PRO A 72 -1.34 13.89 5.53
CA PRO A 72 -0.09 13.42 6.14
C PRO A 72 -0.33 12.70 7.49
N SER A 73 -0.73 11.43 7.49
CA SER A 73 -0.90 10.65 8.72
C SER A 73 0.38 9.90 9.09
N TYR A 74 0.73 9.93 10.36
CA TYR A 74 1.89 9.23 10.90
C TYR A 74 1.44 8.34 12.05
N ILE A 75 2.00 7.13 12.12
CA ILE A 75 1.85 6.30 13.30
C ILE A 75 2.53 6.97 14.48
N SER A 76 1.81 7.01 15.60
CA SER A 76 2.10 7.88 16.73
C SER A 76 1.72 7.17 18.04
N MET A 77 1.76 7.92 19.15
CA MET A 77 1.26 7.54 20.46
C MET A 77 1.87 6.21 20.94
N SER A 78 1.05 5.39 21.61
CA SER A 78 1.46 4.10 22.15
C SER A 78 2.03 3.16 21.07
N THR A 79 1.51 3.20 19.84
CA THR A 79 1.99 2.37 18.72
C THR A 79 3.45 2.69 18.39
N ALA A 80 3.80 3.98 18.27
CA ALA A 80 5.18 4.38 18.01
C ALA A 80 6.11 4.05 19.18
N LEU A 81 5.68 4.34 20.41
CA LEU A 81 6.47 4.03 21.61
C LEU A 81 6.78 2.54 21.71
N ARG A 82 5.79 1.68 21.45
CA ARG A 82 5.96 0.23 21.44
C ARG A 82 6.90 -0.22 20.31
N TYR A 83 6.76 0.32 19.11
CA TYR A 83 7.60 -0.03 17.96
C TYR A 83 9.09 0.24 18.24
N TYR A 84 9.41 1.38 18.89
CA TYR A 84 10.78 1.74 19.26
C TYR A 84 11.25 1.12 20.59
N GLY A 85 10.45 0.26 21.23
CA GLY A 85 10.82 -0.39 22.49
C GLY A 85 10.87 0.55 23.71
N LEU A 86 10.20 1.70 23.63
CA LEU A 86 10.14 2.70 24.71
C LEU A 86 9.13 2.32 25.80
N ILE A 87 8.19 1.42 25.50
CA ILE A 87 7.23 0.88 26.46
C ILE A 87 7.12 -0.65 26.34
N PRO A 88 7.03 -1.40 27.46
CA PRO A 88 6.86 -2.85 27.45
C PRO A 88 5.42 -3.32 27.19
N GLU A 89 4.42 -2.45 27.37
CA GLU A 89 2.99 -2.78 27.26
C GLU A 89 2.63 -3.21 25.84
N ALA A 90 1.83 -4.26 25.74
CA ALA A 90 1.25 -4.68 24.46
C ALA A 90 0.23 -3.64 24.00
N VAL A 91 0.44 -3.11 22.80
CA VAL A 91 -0.46 -2.14 22.18
C VAL A 91 -1.29 -2.87 21.15
N TYR A 92 -2.57 -3.08 21.46
CA TYR A 92 -3.50 -3.77 20.56
C TYR A 92 -4.14 -2.83 19.53
N THR A 93 -4.23 -1.54 19.85
CA THR A 93 -4.85 -0.53 18.98
C THR A 93 -3.76 0.26 18.27
N HIS A 94 -3.78 0.24 16.94
CA HIS A 94 -2.90 1.09 16.14
C HIS A 94 -3.43 2.52 16.13
N GLN A 95 -2.57 3.48 16.46
CA GLN A 95 -2.91 4.89 16.53
C GLN A 95 -2.05 5.68 15.53
N SER A 96 -2.70 6.61 14.84
CA SER A 96 -2.05 7.58 13.97
C SER A 96 -2.56 8.98 14.28
N MET A 97 -1.73 9.97 14.02
CA MET A 97 -2.13 11.39 14.04
C MET A 97 -2.05 11.95 12.62
N THR A 98 -3.03 12.78 12.28
CA THR A 98 -3.09 13.53 11.02
C THR A 98 -3.16 15.02 11.36
N VAL A 99 -2.49 15.86 10.59
CA VAL A 99 -2.51 17.34 10.73
C VAL A 99 -3.79 17.92 10.12
#